data_AF-A0A352L3J2-F1
#
_entry.id   AF-A0A352L3J2-F1
#
_cell.length_a   1.000
_cell.length_b   1.000
_cell.length_c   1.000
_cell.angle_alpha   90.00
_cell.angle_beta   90.00
_cell.angle_gamma   90.00
#
_symmetry.space_group_name_H-M   'P 1'
#
loop_
_entity.id
_entity.type
_entity.pdbx_description
1 polymer ?
#
loop_
_entity_poly.entity_id
_entity_poly.type
_entity_poly.pdbx_seq_one_letter_code
_entity_poly.pdbx_strand_id
1 'polypeptide(L)'
;MWFYGNGFGLRAWRSHGVKAFLLVGALAGCTAMVSAQQPVAAVPVVQAPPLVADGEFAAAGFAPGEYLVRAGQSIGPWNVDLGNVGLHVGQVAVPGPGMNVVDLNGNRGGSLFQTLQLQRGTTYTLRFLLTGNWRTNPTTPRRVAVLFGLQRQVFEVQPPADWSFENPQWQVIETTFTPSANAVGLRFSSENPGVPDGAMITDVEVLPPPVAPGPLDAEPIPLPPDLDDYVMDRQKAVLLGKALFWDMQVGSDGRTACATCHWHAGADIRTKHTLNPGAPGSQFGHQTDLGAALTAKALAGFRGVNAQMRPEDYPFHRFANPLIPGDEPGFVNRGNPVIFDTLEVHGSAGVKKALFNGIVPGSAVDASLPAADDLFSIDGANVRQVTGRNAPTSINAVFFDRTFWDGRANNYFNGVNPFGDLDPDARVLKADASGRMQRVRILLRNASLASQAVGPVNSSVEMSWIAREFPDVARKLFSLRPLALQQVDSTDSVLGLWVDSSGRGLDAEKAGYARLVREAFRPEWWSSQDITAGGYTQMEANFSLFWGLSLMLYQSTLVSDQAPYDQFAKGDLNALTPKAKEG
;
A
#
# COMPACT_ATOMS: atom_id res chain seq x y z
N MET A 1 35.72 9.69 8.19
CA MET A 1 36.87 8.79 8.38
C MET A 1 37.37 8.41 6.99
N TRP A 2 38.57 8.83 6.64
CA TRP A 2 39.19 8.67 5.32
C TRP A 2 39.68 7.23 5.08
N PHE A 3 39.54 6.70 3.87
CA PHE A 3 40.51 5.75 3.29
C PHE A 3 40.63 5.94 1.77
N TYR A 4 41.89 5.98 1.32
CA TYR A 4 42.39 6.16 -0.03
C TYR A 4 42.86 4.82 -0.61
N GLY A 5 42.71 4.66 -1.93
CA GLY A 5 43.74 4.07 -2.81
C GLY A 5 43.76 2.55 -3.04
N ASN A 6 43.44 2.10 -4.26
CA ASN A 6 44.43 1.85 -5.32
C ASN A 6 43.78 1.19 -6.55
N GLY A 7 44.11 1.70 -7.74
CA GLY A 7 43.73 1.13 -9.03
C GLY A 7 44.85 0.34 -9.70
N PHE A 8 44.45 -0.56 -10.60
CA PHE A 8 45.17 -1.19 -11.73
C PHE A 8 44.08 -1.97 -12.48
N GLY A 9 43.91 -2.05 -13.80
CA GLY A 9 44.59 -1.59 -15.00
C GLY A 9 43.92 -2.35 -16.17
N LEU A 10 43.62 -1.66 -17.29
CA LEU A 10 43.01 -2.26 -18.49
C LEU A 10 43.85 -3.40 -19.08
N ARG A 11 43.20 -4.42 -19.67
CA ARG A 11 43.68 -5.09 -20.90
C ARG A 11 42.54 -5.71 -21.70
N ALA A 12 42.48 -5.31 -22.96
CA ALA A 12 41.59 -5.77 -24.01
C ALA A 12 41.95 -7.17 -24.51
N TRP A 13 40.95 -7.99 -24.85
CA TRP A 13 41.09 -9.13 -25.76
C TRP A 13 39.93 -9.12 -26.77
N ARG A 14 40.27 -8.84 -28.04
CA ARG A 14 39.49 -9.25 -29.21
C ARG A 14 40.11 -10.53 -29.75
N SER A 15 39.29 -11.47 -30.26
CA SER A 15 39.34 -11.98 -31.64
C SER A 15 38.84 -13.44 -31.80
N HIS A 16 38.32 -13.69 -33.02
CA HIS A 16 37.95 -14.96 -33.69
C HIS A 16 36.62 -15.60 -33.25
N GLY A 17 35.62 -15.90 -34.10
CA GLY A 17 35.57 -16.03 -35.56
C GLY A 17 35.16 -17.46 -35.91
N VAL A 18 33.89 -17.71 -36.28
CA VAL A 18 33.46 -18.96 -36.95
C VAL A 18 32.38 -18.64 -37.99
N LYS A 19 32.66 -19.06 -39.24
CA LYS A 19 31.78 -19.10 -40.43
C LYS A 19 30.83 -20.31 -40.28
N ALA A 20 29.55 -20.30 -40.66
CA ALA A 20 28.97 -20.40 -42.01
C ALA A 20 27.68 -21.23 -41.84
N PHE A 21 26.61 -20.90 -42.55
CA PHE A 21 25.96 -21.77 -43.54
C PHE A 21 24.78 -21.03 -44.17
N LEU A 22 24.88 -20.82 -45.48
CA LEU A 22 23.82 -20.36 -46.36
C LEU A 22 23.11 -21.61 -46.89
N LEU A 23 21.79 -21.70 -46.72
CA LEU A 23 20.95 -22.59 -47.52
C LEU A 23 19.73 -21.82 -48.04
N VAL A 24 19.55 -21.92 -49.35
CA VAL A 24 18.46 -21.40 -50.17
C VAL A 24 17.17 -22.17 -49.88
N GLY A 25 16.03 -21.49 -49.85
CA GLY A 25 14.71 -22.12 -49.70
C GLY A 25 13.60 -21.20 -50.23
N ALA A 26 12.78 -21.75 -51.12
CA ALA A 26 11.86 -21.07 -52.01
C ALA A 26 10.51 -20.67 -51.38
N LEU A 27 9.83 -19.76 -52.08
CA LEU A 27 8.43 -19.35 -51.92
C LEU A 27 7.46 -20.55 -51.96
N ALA A 28 6.59 -20.66 -50.96
CA ALA A 28 5.27 -21.28 -51.07
C ALA A 28 4.33 -20.70 -50.01
N GLY A 29 3.17 -20.20 -50.44
CA GLY A 29 2.16 -19.66 -49.55
C GLY A 29 1.47 -20.74 -48.72
N CYS A 30 1.16 -20.41 -47.47
CA CYS A 30 0.19 -21.12 -46.66
C CYS A 30 -0.63 -20.10 -45.86
N THR A 31 -1.92 -20.10 -46.12
CA THR A 31 -2.99 -19.48 -45.32
C THR A 31 -2.87 -19.90 -43.86
N ALA A 32 -2.59 -18.97 -42.95
CA ALA A 32 -2.67 -19.21 -41.51
C ALA A 32 -4.13 -19.12 -41.06
N MET A 33 -4.67 -20.23 -40.59
CA MET A 33 -5.98 -20.28 -39.93
C MET A 33 -5.94 -19.45 -38.64
N VAL A 34 -6.95 -18.61 -38.47
CA VAL A 34 -7.22 -17.88 -37.23
C VAL A 34 -7.68 -18.88 -36.17
N SER A 35 -6.79 -19.21 -35.23
CA SER A 35 -7.19 -19.86 -33.98
C SER A 35 -7.77 -18.77 -33.07
N ALA A 36 -9.10 -18.76 -32.92
CA ALA A 36 -9.76 -18.00 -31.88
C ALA A 36 -9.32 -18.53 -30.51
N GLN A 37 -8.30 -17.91 -29.91
CA GLN A 37 -7.95 -18.16 -28.51
C GLN A 37 -9.01 -17.52 -27.62
N GLN A 38 -9.75 -18.39 -26.93
CA GLN A 38 -10.68 -17.99 -25.88
C GLN A 38 -9.95 -17.15 -24.82
N PRO A 39 -10.65 -16.19 -24.18
CA PRO A 39 -10.09 -15.35 -23.14
C PRO A 39 -9.50 -16.24 -22.03
N VAL A 40 -8.21 -16.08 -21.77
CA VAL A 40 -7.54 -16.71 -20.64
C VAL A 40 -8.08 -16.01 -19.41
N ALA A 41 -9.01 -16.65 -18.72
CA ALA A 41 -9.54 -16.18 -17.45
C ALA A 41 -8.37 -15.88 -16.50
N ALA A 42 -8.45 -14.75 -15.80
CA ALA A 42 -7.52 -14.42 -14.73
C ALA A 42 -7.34 -15.65 -13.83
N VAL A 43 -6.11 -16.14 -13.68
CA VAL A 43 -5.82 -17.15 -12.65
C VAL A 43 -6.10 -16.45 -11.33
N PRO A 44 -7.17 -16.81 -10.60
CA PRO A 44 -7.38 -16.23 -9.29
C PRO A 44 -6.18 -16.63 -8.44
N VAL A 45 -5.66 -15.71 -7.63
CA VAL A 45 -4.90 -16.11 -6.45
C VAL A 45 -5.91 -16.90 -5.62
N VAL A 46 -5.92 -18.22 -5.80
CA VAL A 46 -6.75 -19.11 -4.99
C VAL A 46 -6.12 -19.05 -3.61
N GLN A 47 -6.62 -18.15 -2.75
CA GLN A 47 -6.41 -18.27 -1.33
C GLN A 47 -6.83 -19.69 -0.97
N ALA A 48 -5.91 -20.47 -0.40
CA ALA A 48 -6.25 -21.78 0.09
C ALA A 48 -7.48 -21.63 1.01
N PRO A 49 -8.50 -22.50 0.88
CA PRO A 49 -9.66 -22.41 1.74
C PRO A 49 -9.21 -22.44 3.21
N PRO A 50 -9.90 -21.70 4.10
CA PRO A 50 -9.60 -21.72 5.52
C PRO A 50 -9.53 -23.16 6.03
N LEU A 51 -8.53 -23.47 6.88
CA LEU A 51 -8.37 -24.82 7.43
C LEU A 51 -9.55 -25.21 8.32
N VAL A 52 -10.18 -24.24 8.97
CA VAL A 52 -11.44 -24.36 9.71
C VAL A 52 -12.56 -23.79 8.84
N ALA A 53 -13.56 -24.60 8.52
CA ALA A 53 -14.75 -24.09 7.87
C ALA A 53 -15.65 -23.38 8.89
N ASP A 54 -16.21 -22.23 8.50
CA ASP A 54 -17.19 -21.46 9.30
C ASP A 54 -16.74 -21.19 10.75
N GLY A 55 -15.51 -20.69 10.93
CA GLY A 55 -14.98 -20.31 12.25
C GLY A 55 -15.75 -19.16 12.92
N GLU A 56 -16.44 -18.35 12.11
CA GLU A 56 -17.29 -17.23 12.52
C GLU A 56 -18.70 -17.67 12.94
N PHE A 57 -19.03 -18.96 12.75
CA PHE A 57 -20.36 -19.53 12.97
C PHE A 57 -21.48 -18.83 12.17
N ALA A 58 -21.15 -18.27 11.01
CA ALA A 58 -22.01 -17.44 10.18
C ALA A 58 -22.84 -18.24 9.16
N ALA A 59 -22.82 -19.58 9.22
CA ALA A 59 -23.63 -20.43 8.35
C ALA A 59 -25.11 -20.00 8.30
N ALA A 60 -25.63 -19.90 7.08
CA ALA A 60 -27.04 -19.60 6.83
C ALA A 60 -27.96 -20.67 7.44
N GLY A 61 -29.19 -20.26 7.81
CA GLY A 61 -30.22 -21.16 8.33
C GLY A 61 -30.76 -20.76 9.70
N PHE A 62 -30.19 -19.74 10.34
CA PHE A 62 -30.66 -19.20 11.61
C PHE A 62 -31.03 -17.72 11.44
N ALA A 63 -32.24 -17.36 11.86
CA ALA A 63 -32.66 -15.96 11.99
C ALA A 63 -32.10 -15.37 13.30
N PRO A 64 -32.08 -14.03 13.49
CA PRO A 64 -31.65 -13.44 14.76
C PRO A 64 -32.39 -14.05 15.97
N GLY A 65 -31.64 -14.52 16.98
CA GLY A 65 -32.19 -15.24 18.13
C GLY A 65 -31.21 -16.19 18.82
N GLU A 66 -31.69 -16.88 19.85
CA GLU A 66 -30.96 -17.89 20.63
C GLU A 66 -31.49 -19.29 20.29
N TYR A 67 -30.60 -20.22 19.92
CA TYR A 67 -30.98 -21.57 19.51
C TYR A 67 -30.26 -22.63 20.35
N LEU A 68 -31.00 -23.63 20.79
CA LEU A 68 -30.44 -24.78 21.47
C LEU A 68 -30.09 -25.87 20.45
N VAL A 69 -28.80 -26.15 20.26
CA VAL A 69 -28.31 -27.16 19.31
C VAL A 69 -27.79 -28.37 20.09
N ARG A 70 -28.40 -29.52 19.87
CA ARG A 70 -28.20 -30.74 20.67
C ARG A 70 -27.23 -31.71 20.00
N ALA A 71 -26.66 -32.62 20.80
CA ALA A 71 -25.84 -33.71 20.27
C ALA A 71 -26.56 -34.45 19.12
N GLY A 72 -25.85 -34.62 18.01
CA GLY A 72 -26.38 -35.15 16.74
C GLY A 72 -26.88 -34.09 15.76
N GLN A 73 -26.90 -32.81 16.15
CA GLN A 73 -27.20 -31.67 15.27
C GLN A 73 -25.92 -30.89 14.92
N SER A 74 -26.04 -29.94 13.99
CA SER A 74 -24.90 -29.19 13.46
C SER A 74 -25.19 -27.69 13.36
N ILE A 75 -24.13 -26.89 13.43
CA ILE A 75 -24.09 -25.46 13.11
C ILE A 75 -23.16 -25.34 11.90
N GLY A 76 -23.75 -25.25 10.70
CA GLY A 76 -22.97 -25.36 9.47
C GLY A 76 -22.09 -26.63 9.47
N PRO A 77 -20.76 -26.51 9.31
CA PRO A 77 -19.83 -27.64 9.31
C PRO A 77 -19.48 -28.19 10.71
N TRP A 78 -19.92 -27.52 11.78
CA TRP A 78 -19.64 -27.93 13.16
C TRP A 78 -20.69 -28.91 13.66
N ASN A 79 -20.26 -30.05 14.18
CA ASN A 79 -21.16 -31.07 14.72
C ASN A 79 -21.15 -31.03 16.24
N VAL A 80 -22.33 -30.99 16.85
CA VAL A 80 -22.47 -31.12 18.30
C VAL A 80 -22.46 -32.60 18.66
N ASP A 81 -21.51 -33.06 19.46
CA ASP A 81 -21.31 -34.48 19.79
C ASP A 81 -21.57 -34.85 21.24
N LEU A 82 -21.65 -33.86 22.15
CA LEU A 82 -22.03 -34.07 23.54
C LEU A 82 -22.98 -32.97 24.00
N GLY A 83 -23.94 -33.32 24.86
CA GLY A 83 -24.81 -32.37 25.54
C GLY A 83 -25.58 -31.46 24.56
N ASN A 84 -25.47 -30.16 24.76
CA ASN A 84 -25.98 -29.14 23.84
C ASN A 84 -25.21 -27.82 24.00
N VAL A 85 -25.26 -27.01 22.95
CA VAL A 85 -24.68 -25.68 22.90
C VAL A 85 -25.77 -24.65 22.59
N GLY A 86 -25.58 -23.41 23.01
CA GLY A 86 -26.40 -22.27 22.63
C GLY A 86 -25.78 -21.55 21.43
N LEU A 87 -26.51 -21.38 20.34
CA LEU A 87 -26.09 -20.53 19.22
C LEU A 87 -26.82 -19.17 19.34
N HIS A 88 -26.06 -18.10 19.48
CA HIS A 88 -26.53 -16.73 19.54
C HIS A 88 -26.31 -16.02 18.21
N VAL A 89 -27.40 -15.61 17.56
CA VAL A 89 -27.39 -14.96 16.25
C VAL A 89 -27.82 -13.50 16.40
N GLY A 90 -26.89 -12.56 16.21
CA GLY A 90 -27.13 -11.12 16.31
C GLY A 90 -27.50 -10.60 17.71
N GLN A 91 -27.27 -11.40 18.76
CA GLN A 91 -27.59 -11.03 20.15
C GLN A 91 -26.37 -10.55 20.96
N VAL A 92 -25.18 -11.05 20.60
CA VAL A 92 -23.92 -10.74 21.30
C VAL A 92 -23.07 -9.88 20.38
N ALA A 93 -22.51 -8.79 20.90
CA ALA A 93 -21.60 -7.93 20.17
C ALA A 93 -20.32 -8.69 19.81
N VAL A 94 -19.94 -8.64 18.54
CA VAL A 94 -18.79 -9.37 17.97
C VAL A 94 -17.89 -8.40 17.21
N PRO A 95 -16.57 -8.68 17.11
CA PRO A 95 -15.65 -7.75 16.45
C PRO A 95 -15.82 -7.61 14.93
N GLY A 96 -16.38 -8.63 14.27
CA GLY A 96 -16.57 -8.65 12.81
C GLY A 96 -18.05 -8.73 12.41
N PRO A 97 -18.43 -8.15 11.25
CA PRO A 97 -19.81 -8.18 10.79
C PRO A 97 -20.27 -9.60 10.45
N GLY A 98 -21.49 -9.96 10.84
CA GLY A 98 -22.13 -11.23 10.46
C GLY A 98 -21.68 -12.47 11.25
N MET A 99 -20.76 -12.32 12.20
CA MET A 99 -20.33 -13.43 13.07
C MET A 99 -21.42 -13.79 14.09
N ASN A 100 -21.48 -15.06 14.46
CA ASN A 100 -22.34 -15.56 15.53
C ASN A 100 -21.50 -16.16 16.66
N VAL A 101 -22.15 -16.45 17.78
CA VAL A 101 -21.47 -16.90 19.00
C VAL A 101 -22.03 -18.24 19.45
N VAL A 102 -21.14 -19.17 19.80
CA VAL A 102 -21.51 -20.43 20.41
C VAL A 102 -21.21 -20.38 21.90
N ASP A 103 -22.24 -20.46 22.73
CA ASP A 103 -22.15 -20.81 24.15
C ASP A 103 -22.04 -22.34 24.29
N LEU A 104 -20.93 -22.82 24.85
CA LEU A 104 -20.69 -24.25 25.06
C LEU A 104 -21.62 -24.89 26.10
N ASN A 105 -22.47 -24.12 26.76
CA ASN A 105 -23.59 -24.60 27.56
C ASN A 105 -24.89 -23.99 27.02
N GLY A 106 -25.78 -24.82 26.45
CA GLY A 106 -27.14 -24.36 26.18
C GLY A 106 -28.02 -24.43 27.43
N ASN A 107 -28.26 -25.65 27.91
CA ASN A 107 -28.86 -25.93 29.22
C ASN A 107 -28.09 -27.02 30.01
N ARG A 108 -27.07 -27.60 29.36
CA ARG A 108 -26.10 -28.53 29.94
C ARG A 108 -24.82 -28.38 29.13
N GLY A 109 -23.65 -28.51 29.75
CA GLY A 109 -22.37 -28.46 29.05
C GLY A 109 -22.34 -29.42 27.87
N GLY A 110 -21.98 -28.90 26.71
CA GLY A 110 -21.87 -29.62 25.46
C GLY A 110 -20.49 -29.51 24.82
N SER A 111 -20.39 -30.09 23.64
CA SER A 111 -19.23 -29.94 22.77
C SER A 111 -19.63 -29.91 21.32
N LEU A 112 -18.84 -29.18 20.55
CA LEU A 112 -18.90 -29.17 19.10
C LEU A 112 -17.51 -29.45 18.53
N PHE A 113 -17.48 -30.07 17.36
CA PHE A 113 -16.23 -30.43 16.69
C PHE A 113 -16.33 -30.34 15.18
N GLN A 114 -15.16 -30.19 14.55
CA GLN A 114 -14.94 -30.29 13.12
C GLN A 114 -13.72 -31.17 12.88
N THR A 115 -13.71 -31.95 11.79
CA THR A 115 -12.51 -32.70 11.38
C THR A 115 -11.72 -31.88 10.38
N LEU A 116 -10.46 -31.63 10.68
CA LEU A 116 -9.54 -30.87 9.85
C LEU A 116 -8.60 -31.82 9.11
N GLN A 117 -8.29 -31.48 7.86
CA GLN A 117 -7.25 -32.16 7.06
C GLN A 117 -5.93 -31.38 7.20
N LEU A 118 -4.99 -31.91 7.98
CA LEU A 118 -3.73 -31.27 8.32
C LEU A 118 -2.54 -32.17 7.97
N GLN A 119 -1.32 -31.64 7.99
CA GLN A 119 -0.11 -32.44 7.80
C GLN A 119 0.40 -32.95 9.15
N ARG A 120 0.48 -34.28 9.30
CA ARG A 120 1.05 -34.90 10.50
C ARG A 120 2.47 -34.37 10.78
N GLY A 121 2.72 -33.98 12.02
CA GLY A 121 4.05 -33.52 12.48
C GLY A 121 4.34 -32.05 12.20
N THR A 122 3.47 -31.34 11.47
CA THR A 122 3.59 -29.90 11.22
C THR A 122 2.93 -29.12 12.37
N THR A 123 3.61 -28.16 12.98
CA THR A 123 3.01 -27.34 14.04
C THR A 123 2.11 -26.25 13.45
N TYR A 124 0.87 -26.19 13.93
CA TYR A 124 -0.14 -25.20 13.56
C TYR A 124 -0.44 -24.29 14.77
N THR A 125 -0.97 -23.10 14.49
CA THR A 125 -1.48 -22.19 15.51
C THR A 125 -3.01 -22.22 15.48
N LEU A 126 -3.66 -22.51 16.61
CA LEU A 126 -5.08 -22.24 16.81
C LEU A 126 -5.24 -20.85 17.40
N ARG A 127 -6.14 -20.07 16.81
CA ARG A 127 -6.62 -18.81 17.34
C ARG A 127 -8.15 -18.83 17.45
N PHE A 128 -8.70 -18.28 18.52
CA PHE A 128 -10.14 -18.07 18.67
C PHE A 128 -10.45 -16.97 19.68
N LEU A 129 -11.65 -16.40 19.62
CA LEU A 129 -12.15 -15.48 20.63
C LEU A 129 -12.88 -16.26 21.73
N LEU A 130 -12.56 -15.94 22.99
CA LEU A 130 -13.15 -16.55 24.18
C LEU A 130 -13.70 -15.48 25.10
N THR A 131 -14.90 -15.70 25.62
CA THR A 131 -15.46 -15.02 26.79
C THR A 131 -16.39 -15.98 27.54
N GLY A 132 -17.13 -15.48 28.52
CA GLY A 132 -18.16 -16.21 29.22
C GLY A 132 -19.53 -15.59 29.03
N ASN A 133 -20.57 -16.41 29.14
CA ASN A 133 -21.92 -15.95 29.36
C ASN A 133 -22.20 -15.97 30.87
N TRP A 134 -22.27 -14.78 31.48
CA TRP A 134 -22.48 -14.60 32.93
C TRP A 134 -23.90 -14.14 33.27
N ARG A 135 -24.85 -14.27 32.33
CA ARG A 135 -26.28 -13.97 32.53
C ARG A 135 -26.82 -14.70 33.77
N THR A 136 -26.43 -15.96 33.95
CA THR A 136 -26.55 -16.71 35.21
C THR A 136 -25.17 -16.99 35.82
N ASN A 137 -25.13 -17.21 37.13
CA ASN A 137 -23.89 -17.51 37.86
C ASN A 137 -22.79 -16.45 37.62
N PRO A 138 -23.03 -15.17 37.98
CA PRO A 138 -22.24 -14.03 37.53
C PRO A 138 -20.82 -13.97 38.10
N THR A 139 -20.54 -14.78 39.13
CA THR A 139 -19.22 -14.82 39.79
C THR A 139 -18.39 -16.04 39.40
N THR A 140 -18.94 -16.97 38.61
CA THR A 140 -18.28 -18.25 38.32
C THR A 140 -17.39 -18.12 37.07
N PRO A 141 -16.12 -18.55 37.09
CA PRO A 141 -15.27 -18.54 35.90
C PRO A 141 -15.82 -19.43 34.78
N ARG A 142 -15.52 -19.10 33.51
CA ARG A 142 -15.91 -19.92 32.35
C ARG A 142 -14.69 -20.61 31.76
N ARG A 143 -14.82 -21.90 31.48
CA ARG A 143 -13.73 -22.79 31.10
C ARG A 143 -14.10 -23.57 29.85
N VAL A 144 -13.16 -23.63 28.91
CA VAL A 144 -13.25 -24.41 27.68
C VAL A 144 -12.08 -25.37 27.58
N ALA A 145 -12.37 -26.63 27.31
CA ALA A 145 -11.36 -27.58 26.85
C ALA A 145 -11.32 -27.59 25.32
N VAL A 146 -10.13 -27.41 24.76
CA VAL A 146 -9.86 -27.57 23.34
C VAL A 146 -9.09 -28.87 23.14
N LEU A 147 -9.60 -29.72 22.25
CA LEU A 147 -8.97 -30.99 21.90
C LEU A 147 -8.56 -31.00 20.42
N PHE A 148 -7.33 -31.39 20.16
CA PHE A 148 -6.80 -31.72 18.83
C PHE A 148 -6.47 -33.22 18.80
N GLY A 149 -7.46 -34.04 18.45
CA GLY A 149 -7.37 -35.48 18.62
C GLY A 149 -7.22 -35.85 20.10
N LEU A 150 -6.03 -36.29 20.52
CA LEU A 150 -5.73 -36.66 21.92
C LEU A 150 -5.08 -35.53 22.74
N GLN A 151 -4.63 -34.45 22.10
CA GLN A 151 -4.03 -33.32 22.79
C GLN A 151 -5.14 -32.46 23.39
N ARG A 152 -5.12 -32.24 24.71
CA ARG A 152 -6.12 -31.44 25.43
C ARG A 152 -5.47 -30.24 26.09
N GLN A 153 -6.03 -29.06 25.84
CA GLN A 153 -5.67 -27.80 26.48
C GLN A 153 -6.93 -27.18 27.11
N VAL A 154 -6.77 -26.43 28.21
CA VAL A 154 -7.91 -25.83 28.91
C VAL A 154 -7.62 -24.35 29.12
N PHE A 155 -8.61 -23.53 28.78
CA PHE A 155 -8.57 -22.08 28.94
C PHE A 155 -9.67 -21.63 29.89
N GLU A 156 -9.42 -20.56 30.62
CA GLU A 156 -10.35 -20.01 31.62
C GLU A 156 -10.41 -18.49 31.49
N VAL A 157 -11.61 -17.94 31.62
CA VAL A 157 -11.87 -16.50 31.67
C VAL A 157 -12.67 -16.14 32.92
N GLN A 158 -12.35 -14.98 33.49
CA GLN A 158 -12.99 -14.42 34.66
C GLN A 158 -14.11 -13.44 34.24
N PRO A 159 -15.20 -13.31 35.02
CA PRO A 159 -16.25 -12.33 34.74
C PRO A 159 -15.71 -10.90 34.81
N PRO A 160 -15.89 -10.09 33.75
CA PRO A 160 -15.65 -8.65 33.80
C PRO A 160 -16.67 -7.94 34.71
N ALA A 161 -16.29 -6.79 35.26
CA ALA A 161 -17.17 -6.00 36.13
C ALA A 161 -18.38 -5.39 35.40
N ASP A 162 -18.23 -5.09 34.11
CA ASP A 162 -19.17 -4.41 33.23
C ASP A 162 -19.64 -5.32 32.08
N TRP A 163 -19.63 -6.64 32.31
CA TRP A 163 -20.04 -7.62 31.31
C TRP A 163 -21.51 -7.46 30.93
N SER A 164 -21.77 -7.46 29.62
CA SER A 164 -23.10 -7.63 29.03
C SER A 164 -22.97 -8.28 27.64
N PHE A 165 -24.08 -8.60 26.99
CA PHE A 165 -24.02 -9.06 25.60
C PHE A 165 -23.55 -7.97 24.63
N GLU A 166 -23.75 -6.69 24.95
CA GLU A 166 -23.22 -5.54 24.22
C GLU A 166 -21.73 -5.29 24.53
N ASN A 167 -21.25 -5.73 25.69
CA ASN A 167 -19.86 -5.62 26.12
C ASN A 167 -19.31 -6.96 26.64
N PRO A 168 -19.11 -7.95 25.76
CA PRO A 168 -18.73 -9.29 26.17
C PRO A 168 -17.24 -9.44 26.52
N GLN A 169 -16.41 -8.42 26.26
CA GLN A 169 -15.00 -8.38 26.68
C GLN A 169 -14.18 -9.59 26.17
N TRP A 170 -14.21 -9.81 24.86
CA TRP A 170 -13.52 -10.92 24.19
C TRP A 170 -12.02 -10.96 24.45
N GLN A 171 -11.49 -12.15 24.76
CA GLN A 171 -10.07 -12.43 24.82
C GLN A 171 -9.63 -13.24 23.59
N VAL A 172 -8.51 -12.86 22.98
CA VAL A 172 -7.87 -13.66 21.93
C VAL A 172 -7.08 -14.78 22.59
N ILE A 173 -7.46 -16.02 22.33
CA ILE A 173 -6.69 -17.19 22.73
C ILE A 173 -5.86 -17.66 21.55
N GLU A 174 -4.55 -17.80 21.76
CA GLU A 174 -3.62 -18.33 20.78
C GLU A 174 -2.81 -19.47 21.39
N THR A 175 -2.76 -20.61 20.70
CA THR A 175 -1.96 -21.76 21.13
C THR A 175 -1.46 -22.55 19.94
N THR A 176 -0.43 -23.36 20.14
CA THR A 176 0.10 -24.25 19.11
C THR A 176 -0.27 -25.70 19.37
N PHE A 177 -0.36 -26.47 18.29
CA PHE A 177 -0.55 -27.91 18.35
C PHE A 177 0.14 -28.60 17.16
N THR A 178 0.48 -29.87 17.32
CA THR A 178 1.10 -30.67 16.27
C THR A 178 0.25 -31.93 16.07
N PRO A 179 -0.45 -32.07 14.93
CA PRO A 179 -1.38 -33.16 14.71
C PRO A 179 -0.63 -34.48 14.57
N SER A 180 -1.16 -35.52 15.22
CA SER A 180 -0.60 -36.88 15.20
C SER A 180 -1.02 -37.70 13.97
N ALA A 181 -1.99 -37.21 13.20
CA ALA A 181 -2.53 -37.81 11.98
C ALA A 181 -2.92 -36.73 10.96
N ASN A 182 -3.21 -37.13 9.72
CA ASN A 182 -3.60 -36.17 8.69
C ASN A 182 -5.07 -35.72 8.80
N ALA A 183 -5.91 -36.48 9.50
CA ALA A 183 -7.27 -36.09 9.85
C ALA A 183 -7.36 -35.99 11.37
N VAL A 184 -7.66 -34.79 11.89
CA VAL A 184 -7.73 -34.52 13.33
C VAL A 184 -9.01 -33.77 13.66
N GLY A 185 -9.72 -34.23 14.68
CA GLY A 185 -10.86 -33.50 15.24
C GLY A 185 -10.37 -32.30 16.07
N LEU A 186 -10.80 -31.10 15.69
CA LEU A 186 -10.78 -29.91 16.54
C LEU A 186 -12.10 -29.87 17.30
N ARG A 187 -12.07 -30.04 18.61
CA ARG A 187 -13.25 -30.03 19.49
C ARG A 187 -13.12 -28.95 20.54
N PHE A 188 -14.21 -28.21 20.75
CA PHE A 188 -14.41 -27.34 21.90
C PHE A 188 -15.44 -27.99 22.82
N SER A 189 -15.12 -28.09 24.11
CA SER A 189 -15.96 -28.72 25.12
C SER A 189 -16.10 -27.82 26.34
N SER A 190 -17.33 -27.71 26.84
CA SER A 190 -17.58 -27.05 28.12
C SER A 190 -16.87 -27.77 29.27
N GLU A 191 -16.21 -26.99 30.13
CA GLU A 191 -15.67 -27.43 31.42
C GLU A 191 -16.43 -26.76 32.59
N ASN A 192 -17.68 -26.37 32.34
CA ASN A 192 -18.59 -25.77 33.31
C ASN A 192 -19.81 -26.68 33.58
N PRO A 193 -19.63 -27.86 34.20
CA PRO A 193 -20.74 -28.76 34.48
C PRO A 193 -21.74 -28.13 35.46
N GLY A 194 -23.04 -28.26 35.17
CA GLY A 194 -24.11 -27.76 36.04
C GLY A 194 -24.38 -26.26 35.97
N VAL A 195 -23.67 -25.52 35.11
CA VAL A 195 -23.93 -24.10 34.84
C VAL A 195 -24.77 -23.99 33.55
N PRO A 196 -25.90 -23.26 33.52
CA PRO A 196 -26.71 -23.11 32.31
C PRO A 196 -26.02 -22.31 31.21
N ASP A 197 -25.36 -21.20 31.57
CA ASP A 197 -24.63 -20.31 30.66
C ASP A 197 -23.11 -20.56 30.77
N GLY A 198 -22.44 -20.80 29.64
CA GLY A 198 -21.10 -21.38 29.60
C GLY A 198 -20.01 -20.45 29.09
N ALA A 199 -18.92 -21.05 28.61
CA ALA A 199 -17.91 -20.34 27.84
C ALA A 199 -18.44 -20.07 26.43
N MET A 200 -18.33 -18.83 25.97
CA MET A 200 -18.72 -18.41 24.63
C MET A 200 -17.50 -18.31 23.73
N ILE A 201 -17.60 -18.83 22.50
CA ILE A 201 -16.55 -18.81 21.49
C ILE A 201 -17.03 -18.27 20.14
N THR A 202 -16.13 -17.68 19.37
CA THR A 202 -16.27 -17.29 17.95
C THR A 202 -14.88 -17.10 17.31
N ASP A 203 -14.83 -16.75 16.03
CA ASP A 203 -13.60 -16.45 15.27
C ASP A 203 -12.56 -17.59 15.29
N VAL A 204 -12.99 -18.83 15.13
CA VAL A 204 -12.10 -19.99 15.24
C VAL A 204 -11.27 -20.16 13.97
N GLU A 205 -9.96 -20.03 14.09
CA GLU A 205 -9.01 -20.13 12.98
C GLU A 205 -7.87 -21.11 13.33
N VAL A 206 -7.51 -21.97 12.38
CA VAL A 206 -6.25 -22.73 12.42
C VAL A 206 -5.34 -22.21 11.33
N LEU A 207 -4.19 -21.71 11.72
CA LEU A 207 -3.17 -21.16 10.86
C LEU A 207 -2.07 -22.21 10.61
N PRO A 208 -1.67 -22.44 9.34
CA PRO A 208 -0.47 -23.21 9.04
C PRO A 208 0.77 -22.53 9.63
N PRO A 209 1.89 -23.26 9.78
CA PRO A 209 3.15 -22.60 10.11
C PRO A 209 3.43 -21.50 9.07
N PRO A 210 3.93 -20.33 9.49
CA PRO A 210 4.27 -19.26 8.56
C PRO A 210 5.24 -19.79 7.52
N VAL A 211 4.87 -19.71 6.24
CA VAL A 211 5.80 -19.98 5.14
C VAL A 211 6.60 -18.71 4.95
N ALA A 212 7.93 -18.82 5.12
CA ALA A 212 8.81 -17.71 4.79
C ALA A 212 8.62 -17.34 3.31
N PRO A 213 8.42 -16.06 2.97
CA PRO A 213 8.30 -15.65 1.57
C PRO A 213 9.50 -16.10 0.72
N GLY A 214 9.28 -16.26 -0.58
CA GLY A 214 10.38 -16.47 -1.52
C GLY A 214 11.27 -15.21 -1.65
N PRO A 215 12.37 -15.30 -2.42
CA PRO A 215 13.13 -14.10 -2.78
C PRO A 215 12.29 -13.21 -3.70
N LEU A 216 12.47 -11.89 -3.60
CA LEU A 216 11.63 -10.91 -4.27
C LEU A 216 11.80 -10.89 -5.81
N ASP A 217 12.93 -11.37 -6.35
CA ASP A 217 13.13 -11.52 -7.80
C ASP A 217 12.31 -12.67 -8.40
N ALA A 218 11.78 -13.58 -7.58
CA ALA A 218 10.84 -14.59 -8.04
C ALA A 218 9.40 -14.05 -8.16
N GLU A 219 9.10 -12.89 -7.56
CA GLU A 219 7.78 -12.28 -7.61
C GLU A 219 7.61 -11.44 -8.88
N PRO A 220 6.56 -11.70 -9.69
CA PRO A 220 6.33 -10.92 -10.90
C PRO A 220 5.94 -9.48 -10.55
N ILE A 221 6.55 -8.52 -11.24
CA ILE A 221 6.19 -7.10 -11.12
C ILE A 221 4.76 -6.90 -11.67
N PRO A 222 3.80 -6.42 -10.85
CA PRO A 222 2.42 -6.28 -11.27
C PRO A 222 2.22 -5.00 -12.09
N LEU A 223 2.38 -5.10 -13.42
CA LEU A 223 2.09 -4.01 -14.35
C LEU A 223 0.64 -4.11 -14.89
N PRO A 224 0.08 -3.01 -15.42
CA PRO A 224 -1.22 -3.05 -16.08
C PRO A 224 -1.22 -3.99 -17.28
N PRO A 225 -2.23 -4.87 -17.42
CA PRO A 225 -2.29 -5.84 -18.52
C PRO A 225 -2.49 -5.17 -19.89
N ASP A 226 -3.08 -3.97 -19.92
CA ASP A 226 -3.39 -3.14 -21.09
C ASP A 226 -2.37 -2.02 -21.32
N LEU A 227 -1.19 -2.08 -20.67
CA LEU A 227 -0.18 -1.02 -20.75
C LEU A 227 0.31 -0.73 -22.19
N ASP A 228 0.35 -1.73 -23.07
CA ASP A 228 0.87 -1.61 -24.44
C ASP A 228 -0.05 -0.80 -25.38
N ASP A 229 -1.30 -0.52 -24.95
CA ASP A 229 -2.22 0.41 -25.60
C ASP A 229 -1.81 1.88 -25.40
N TYR A 230 -0.90 2.13 -24.45
CA TYR A 230 -0.42 3.47 -24.09
C TYR A 230 1.07 3.63 -24.37
N VAL A 231 1.88 2.66 -23.94
CA VAL A 231 3.35 2.69 -24.00
C VAL A 231 3.83 1.79 -25.13
N MET A 232 4.53 2.36 -26.10
CA MET A 232 5.14 1.61 -27.21
C MET A 232 6.63 1.30 -26.99
N ASP A 233 7.31 2.09 -26.16
CA ASP A 233 8.69 1.82 -25.74
C ASP A 233 8.83 2.03 -24.23
N ARG A 234 8.90 0.89 -23.51
CA ARG A 234 9.00 0.88 -22.05
C ARG A 234 10.33 1.43 -21.55
N GLN A 235 11.43 1.26 -22.28
CA GLN A 235 12.74 1.77 -21.86
C GLN A 235 12.78 3.30 -21.96
N LYS A 236 12.17 3.87 -23.01
CA LYS A 236 12.00 5.32 -23.14
C LYS A 236 11.06 5.89 -22.09
N ALA A 237 10.01 5.16 -21.71
CA ALA A 237 9.14 5.55 -20.60
C ALA A 237 9.88 5.51 -19.26
N VAL A 238 10.71 4.50 -18.99
CA VAL A 238 11.58 4.44 -17.80
C VAL A 238 12.58 5.61 -17.78
N LEU A 239 13.22 5.91 -18.91
CA LEU A 239 14.12 7.06 -19.07
C LEU A 239 13.41 8.38 -18.75
N LEU A 240 12.23 8.60 -19.33
CA LEU A 240 11.40 9.76 -19.05
C LEU A 240 11.03 9.84 -17.57
N GLY A 241 10.58 8.72 -16.99
CA GLY A 241 10.15 8.65 -15.60
C GLY A 241 11.27 8.97 -14.63
N LYS A 242 12.45 8.43 -14.86
CA LYS A 242 13.64 8.75 -14.06
C LYS A 242 14.04 10.21 -14.22
N ALA A 243 14.06 10.75 -15.44
CA ALA A 243 14.37 12.17 -15.64
C ALA A 243 13.38 13.07 -14.86
N LEU A 244 12.07 12.84 -15.01
CA LEU A 244 11.03 13.62 -14.33
C LEU A 244 11.10 13.51 -12.80
N PHE A 245 11.35 12.30 -12.26
CA PHE A 245 11.44 12.07 -10.82
C PHE A 245 12.55 12.90 -10.15
N TRP A 246 13.67 13.10 -10.86
CA TRP A 246 14.86 13.79 -10.36
C TRP A 246 14.96 15.26 -10.78
N ASP A 247 14.09 15.77 -11.66
CA ASP A 247 14.24 17.12 -12.21
C ASP A 247 13.65 18.21 -11.31
N MET A 248 14.53 19.00 -10.67
CA MET A 248 14.15 20.16 -9.85
C MET A 248 13.36 21.23 -10.64
N GLN A 249 13.47 21.23 -11.97
CA GLN A 249 12.74 22.15 -12.83
C GLN A 249 11.24 21.84 -12.93
N VAL A 250 10.81 20.64 -12.50
CA VAL A 250 9.38 20.28 -12.45
C VAL A 250 8.64 21.18 -11.48
N GLY A 251 9.17 21.37 -10.26
CA GLY A 251 8.57 22.22 -9.24
C GLY A 251 8.50 23.69 -9.68
N SER A 252 7.53 24.42 -9.15
CA SER A 252 7.34 25.84 -9.50
C SER A 252 8.53 26.71 -9.09
N ASP A 253 9.26 26.31 -8.04
CA ASP A 253 10.39 27.04 -7.48
C ASP A 253 11.74 26.74 -8.14
N GLY A 254 11.79 25.82 -9.12
CA GLY A 254 13.00 25.36 -9.78
C GLY A 254 14.00 24.64 -8.87
N ARG A 255 13.54 24.17 -7.69
CA ARG A 255 14.38 23.54 -6.67
C ARG A 255 13.79 22.23 -6.14
N THR A 256 12.50 21.99 -6.35
CA THR A 256 11.77 20.89 -5.75
C THR A 256 11.41 19.84 -6.81
N ALA A 257 11.74 18.58 -6.53
CA ALA A 257 11.48 17.40 -7.35
C ALA A 257 10.94 16.27 -6.45
N CYS A 258 10.39 15.19 -7.03
CA CYS A 258 10.04 14.00 -6.24
C CYS A 258 11.25 13.52 -5.42
N ALA A 259 12.43 13.44 -6.06
CA ALA A 259 13.66 13.05 -5.40
C ALA A 259 14.04 13.90 -4.18
N THR A 260 13.61 15.17 -4.07
CA THR A 260 13.95 16.00 -2.90
C THR A 260 13.37 15.48 -1.60
N CYS A 261 12.27 14.72 -1.66
CA CYS A 261 11.68 14.05 -0.50
C CYS A 261 12.01 12.54 -0.48
N HIS A 262 12.40 11.93 -1.60
CA HIS A 262 12.61 10.48 -1.72
C HIS A 262 14.09 10.05 -1.91
N TRP A 263 15.05 10.94 -1.71
CA TRP A 263 16.48 10.71 -2.04
C TRP A 263 17.17 9.63 -1.18
N HIS A 264 16.66 9.32 0.01
CA HIS A 264 17.29 8.37 0.92
C HIS A 264 16.41 7.14 1.13
N ALA A 265 16.78 6.02 0.50
CA ALA A 265 16.01 4.78 0.51
C ALA A 265 14.52 4.97 0.13
N GLY A 266 14.23 5.96 -0.72
CA GLY A 266 12.88 6.26 -1.16
C GLY A 266 12.03 7.07 -0.18
N ALA A 267 12.56 7.58 0.94
CA ALA A 267 11.78 8.32 1.96
C ALA A 267 12.49 9.59 2.45
N ASP A 268 11.76 10.45 3.16
CA ASP A 268 12.28 11.70 3.69
C ASP A 268 12.81 11.53 5.12
N ILE A 269 14.13 11.44 5.23
CA ILE A 269 14.83 11.23 6.51
C ILE A 269 15.16 12.53 7.25
N ARG A 270 14.73 13.70 6.73
CA ARG A 270 15.02 14.98 7.39
C ARG A 270 14.29 15.05 8.73
N THR A 271 14.99 15.59 9.72
CA THR A 271 14.49 15.72 11.10
C THR A 271 14.28 17.16 11.53
N LYS A 272 14.66 18.13 10.70
CA LYS A 272 14.49 19.56 11.00
C LYS A 272 13.53 20.18 10.01
N HIS A 273 12.63 21.02 10.51
CA HIS A 273 11.61 21.68 9.69
C HIS A 273 10.72 20.68 8.94
N THR A 274 10.27 19.66 9.68
CA THR A 274 9.50 18.53 9.16
C THR A 274 8.20 18.30 9.93
N LEU A 275 7.80 19.20 10.82
CA LEU A 275 6.54 19.12 11.54
C LEU A 275 5.44 19.90 10.82
N ASN A 276 4.28 19.27 10.69
CA ASN A 276 3.01 19.88 10.36
C ASN A 276 2.11 19.79 11.61
N PRO A 277 1.33 20.82 11.97
CA PRO A 277 0.47 20.79 13.17
C PRO A 277 -0.59 19.68 13.15
N GLY A 278 -0.86 19.07 11.99
CA GLY A 278 -1.98 18.15 11.81
C GLY A 278 -3.26 18.90 11.46
N ALA A 279 -3.92 18.50 10.39
CA ALA A 279 -5.17 19.06 9.88
C ALA A 279 -5.39 20.59 10.04
N PRO A 280 -4.59 21.41 9.33
CA PRO A 280 -5.15 22.55 8.62
C PRO A 280 -5.00 22.30 7.12
N GLY A 281 -6.12 22.22 6.40
CA GLY A 281 -6.12 22.33 4.94
C GLY A 281 -5.93 21.06 4.11
N SER A 282 -6.06 19.84 4.66
CA SER A 282 -6.39 18.72 3.77
C SER A 282 -7.86 18.85 3.34
N GLN A 283 -8.16 18.69 2.05
CA GLN A 283 -9.51 18.35 1.58
C GLN A 283 -10.07 17.09 2.27
N PHE A 284 -9.25 16.39 3.06
CA PHE A 284 -9.49 15.18 3.84
C PHE A 284 -9.34 15.41 5.34
N GLY A 285 -9.50 16.65 5.82
CA GLY A 285 -9.54 16.94 7.26
C GLY A 285 -10.75 16.25 7.89
N HIS A 286 -10.92 16.35 9.21
CA HIS A 286 -12.13 15.83 9.86
C HIS A 286 -13.37 16.51 9.25
N GLN A 287 -14.06 15.82 8.35
CA GLN A 287 -15.29 16.28 7.68
C GLN A 287 -16.50 16.17 8.62
N THR A 288 -16.27 16.36 9.91
CA THR A 288 -17.26 16.25 10.99
C THR A 288 -17.29 17.56 11.76
N ASP A 289 -18.34 17.77 12.56
CA ASP A 289 -18.49 18.96 13.40
C ASP A 289 -17.35 19.15 14.42
N LEU A 290 -16.54 18.10 14.66
CA LEU A 290 -15.37 18.14 15.52
C LEU A 290 -14.15 18.80 14.86
N GLY A 291 -14.14 18.97 13.53
CA GLY A 291 -12.95 19.37 12.78
C GLY A 291 -12.37 20.70 13.22
N ALA A 292 -13.20 21.72 13.43
CA ALA A 292 -12.73 23.04 13.88
C ALA A 292 -12.03 22.98 15.26
N ALA A 293 -12.60 22.21 16.19
CA ALA A 293 -12.02 22.03 17.52
C ALA A 293 -10.70 21.26 17.47
N LEU A 294 -10.61 20.23 16.63
CA LEU A 294 -9.39 19.45 16.42
C LEU A 294 -8.28 20.28 15.76
N THR A 295 -8.61 21.11 14.77
CA THR A 295 -7.66 22.06 14.17
C THR A 295 -7.15 23.07 15.20
N ALA A 296 -8.02 23.65 16.02
CA ALA A 296 -7.59 24.58 17.07
C ALA A 296 -6.65 23.89 18.08
N LYS A 297 -6.95 22.65 18.47
CA LYS A 297 -6.11 21.84 19.35
C LYS A 297 -4.75 21.52 18.72
N ALA A 298 -4.73 21.15 17.43
CA ALA A 298 -3.53 20.88 16.66
C ALA A 298 -2.61 22.11 16.59
N LEU A 299 -3.16 23.27 16.24
CA LEU A 299 -2.40 24.53 16.18
C LEU A 299 -1.87 24.95 17.56
N ALA A 300 -2.64 24.79 18.62
CA ALA A 300 -2.20 25.10 19.99
C ALA A 300 -1.05 24.19 20.46
N GLY A 301 -1.02 22.94 20.01
CA GLY A 301 0.04 21.96 20.31
C GLY A 301 1.23 21.99 19.36
N PHE A 302 1.19 22.81 18.30
CA PHE A 302 2.22 22.84 17.29
C PHE A 302 3.52 23.45 17.83
N ARG A 303 4.62 22.70 17.75
CA ARG A 303 5.94 23.15 18.21
C ARG A 303 6.56 24.23 17.32
N GLY A 304 5.91 24.57 16.22
CA GLY A 304 6.30 25.62 15.30
C GLY A 304 7.22 25.15 14.19
N VAL A 305 7.40 26.04 13.21
CA VAL A 305 8.31 25.80 12.09
C VAL A 305 9.75 25.65 12.57
N ASN A 306 10.54 24.87 11.82
CA ASN A 306 11.98 24.70 12.07
C ASN A 306 12.32 23.96 13.38
N ALA A 307 11.33 23.38 14.06
CA ALA A 307 11.53 22.42 15.14
C ALA A 307 12.39 21.23 14.69
N GLN A 308 13.11 20.66 15.66
CA GLN A 308 14.01 19.53 15.48
C GLN A 308 13.38 18.28 16.12
N MET A 309 13.16 17.26 15.30
CA MET A 309 12.73 15.93 15.73
C MET A 309 13.82 15.23 16.52
N ARG A 310 13.41 14.51 17.56
CA ARG A 310 14.26 13.73 18.44
C ARG A 310 13.76 12.28 18.55
N PRO A 311 14.62 11.32 18.90
CA PRO A 311 14.18 9.93 19.09
C PRO A 311 13.02 9.80 20.06
N GLU A 312 13.01 10.58 21.14
CA GLU A 312 11.94 10.59 22.15
C GLU A 312 10.60 11.15 21.66
N ASP A 313 10.52 11.69 20.45
CA ASP A 313 9.26 12.09 19.83
C ASP A 313 8.51 10.89 19.23
N TYR A 314 9.20 9.77 18.96
CA TYR A 314 8.60 8.59 18.33
C TYR A 314 8.23 7.48 19.33
N PRO A 315 7.16 6.71 19.06
CA PRO A 315 6.12 7.01 18.07
C PRO A 315 5.20 8.16 18.53
N PHE A 316 4.49 8.77 17.60
CA PHE A 316 3.61 9.92 17.87
C PHE A 316 2.32 9.53 18.61
N HIS A 317 2.04 8.24 18.67
CA HIS A 317 0.98 7.63 19.46
C HIS A 317 1.60 6.45 20.23
N ARG A 318 1.50 6.44 21.56
CA ARG A 318 2.14 5.44 22.44
C ARG A 318 1.17 4.86 23.43
N PHE A 319 1.19 3.54 23.53
CA PHE A 319 0.59 2.81 24.64
C PHE A 319 1.63 2.53 25.74
N ALA A 320 1.16 2.29 26.97
CA ALA A 320 2.01 1.93 28.10
C ALA A 320 2.88 0.69 27.81
N ASN A 321 2.32 -0.26 27.06
CA ASN A 321 3.01 -1.42 26.51
C ASN A 321 2.77 -1.48 24.99
N PRO A 322 3.81 -1.32 24.15
CA PRO A 322 3.65 -1.31 22.69
C PRO A 322 3.34 -2.68 22.08
N LEU A 323 3.40 -3.76 22.85
CA LEU A 323 3.22 -5.14 22.37
C LEU A 323 1.81 -5.71 22.59
N ILE A 324 0.93 -4.96 23.28
CA ILE A 324 -0.47 -5.36 23.48
C ILE A 324 -1.39 -4.28 22.91
N PRO A 325 -2.59 -4.63 22.44
CA PRO A 325 -3.52 -3.63 21.92
C PRO A 325 -3.89 -2.58 22.99
N GLY A 326 -4.09 -1.34 22.57
CA GLY A 326 -4.41 -0.23 23.46
C GLY A 326 -5.85 -0.18 23.96
N ASP A 327 -6.07 0.60 25.02
CA ASP A 327 -7.39 1.04 25.48
C ASP A 327 -7.92 2.14 24.54
N GLU A 328 -8.38 1.75 23.35
CA GLU A 328 -8.98 2.69 22.38
C GLU A 328 -10.51 2.77 22.53
N PRO A 329 -11.17 3.89 22.15
CA PRO A 329 -12.63 4.00 22.13
C PRO A 329 -13.28 2.84 21.35
N GLY A 330 -14.14 2.06 22.02
CA GLY A 330 -14.73 0.83 21.47
C GLY A 330 -14.05 -0.47 21.92
N PHE A 331 -12.89 -0.37 22.58
CA PHE A 331 -12.15 -1.48 23.17
C PHE A 331 -11.84 -1.19 24.65
N VAL A 332 -12.82 -1.49 25.53
CA VAL A 332 -12.72 -1.22 26.98
C VAL A 332 -11.93 -2.34 27.71
N ASN A 333 -11.19 -1.94 28.77
CA ASN A 333 -10.46 -2.80 29.73
C ASN A 333 -9.32 -3.69 29.20
N ARG A 334 -8.52 -3.24 28.23
CA ARG A 334 -7.29 -3.98 27.84
C ARG A 334 -6.13 -3.75 28.81
N GLY A 335 -6.23 -2.75 29.69
CA GLY A 335 -5.22 -2.44 30.70
C GLY A 335 -3.95 -1.84 30.10
N ASN A 336 -4.05 -1.23 28.93
CA ASN A 336 -2.94 -0.65 28.20
C ASN A 336 -3.25 0.77 27.70
N PRO A 337 -3.15 1.77 28.58
CA PRO A 337 -3.57 3.12 28.26
C PRO A 337 -2.62 3.79 27.26
N VAL A 338 -3.16 4.74 26.50
CA VAL A 338 -2.34 5.71 25.75
C VAL A 338 -1.58 6.59 26.75
N ILE A 339 -0.24 6.58 26.68
CA ILE A 339 0.64 7.37 27.55
C ILE A 339 1.20 8.62 26.87
N PHE A 340 1.11 8.70 25.55
CA PHE A 340 1.52 9.85 24.76
C PHE A 340 0.77 9.87 23.44
N ASP A 341 0.28 11.03 23.05
CA ASP A 341 -0.40 11.27 21.78
C ASP A 341 -0.15 12.70 21.32
N THR A 342 0.08 12.89 20.03
CA THR A 342 0.19 14.21 19.40
C THR A 342 -0.55 14.26 18.08
N LEU A 343 -1.15 15.41 17.78
CA LEU A 343 -1.79 15.69 16.49
C LEU A 343 -0.77 16.10 15.42
N GLU A 344 0.46 16.44 15.81
CA GLU A 344 1.51 16.80 14.87
C GLU A 344 1.78 15.64 13.89
N VAL A 345 2.19 15.98 12.68
CA VAL A 345 2.59 14.99 11.67
C VAL A 345 4.04 15.23 11.29
N HIS A 346 4.84 14.17 11.27
CA HIS A 346 6.13 14.19 10.60
C HIS A 346 5.90 14.16 9.09
N GLY A 347 6.08 15.31 8.44
CA GLY A 347 5.93 15.51 7.01
C GLY A 347 7.26 15.73 6.29
N SER A 348 7.12 16.18 5.05
CA SER A 348 8.22 16.52 4.14
C SER A 348 8.14 17.99 3.76
N ALA A 349 9.27 18.68 3.77
CA ALA A 349 9.34 20.08 3.38
C ALA A 349 9.29 20.22 1.85
N GLY A 350 8.25 20.90 1.35
CA GLY A 350 8.02 21.17 -0.07
C GLY A 350 8.36 22.61 -0.45
N VAL A 351 7.44 23.29 -1.13
CA VAL A 351 7.66 24.66 -1.65
C VAL A 351 7.17 25.74 -0.68
N LYS A 352 7.72 26.94 -0.85
CA LYS A 352 7.15 28.14 -0.22
C LYS A 352 5.83 28.49 -0.88
N LYS A 353 4.86 28.94 -0.08
CA LYS A 353 3.55 29.38 -0.57
C LYS A 353 3.69 30.60 -1.49
N ALA A 354 3.06 30.52 -2.66
CA ALA A 354 2.88 31.62 -3.62
C ALA A 354 1.69 31.28 -4.55
N LEU A 355 1.22 32.27 -5.32
CA LEU A 355 0.23 32.06 -6.38
C LEU A 355 0.95 31.87 -7.72
N PHE A 356 0.50 30.90 -8.52
CA PHE A 356 0.95 30.74 -9.89
C PHE A 356 0.48 31.91 -10.76
N ASN A 357 1.36 32.44 -11.61
CA ASN A 357 1.05 33.55 -12.53
C ASN A 357 1.48 33.25 -13.98
N GLY A 358 1.73 31.98 -14.31
CA GLY A 358 2.07 31.53 -15.66
C GLY A 358 3.49 30.97 -15.82
N ILE A 359 3.73 30.44 -17.00
CA ILE A 359 5.04 29.88 -17.39
C ILE A 359 5.90 30.98 -18.04
N VAL A 360 7.16 31.05 -17.63
CA VAL A 360 8.19 31.86 -18.29
C VAL A 360 9.00 30.93 -19.20
N PRO A 361 8.91 31.03 -20.54
CA PRO A 361 9.61 30.14 -21.45
C PRO A 361 11.13 30.11 -21.19
N GLY A 362 11.72 28.90 -21.15
CA GLY A 362 13.15 28.71 -20.88
C GLY A 362 13.57 28.91 -19.41
N SER A 363 12.63 29.23 -18.50
CA SER A 363 12.90 29.37 -17.08
C SER A 363 12.59 28.09 -16.30
N ALA A 364 13.48 27.71 -15.40
CA ALA A 364 13.24 26.66 -14.40
C ALA A 364 12.26 27.07 -13.30
N VAL A 365 11.93 28.36 -13.18
CA VAL A 365 11.04 28.92 -12.16
C VAL A 365 9.81 29.51 -12.85
N ASP A 366 8.63 29.22 -12.32
CA ASP A 366 7.37 29.77 -12.83
C ASP A 366 7.28 31.28 -12.52
N ALA A 367 6.34 31.99 -13.13
CA ALA A 367 5.97 33.34 -12.65
C ALA A 367 5.07 33.22 -11.42
N SER A 368 5.29 34.07 -10.40
CA SER A 368 4.47 34.10 -9.18
C SER A 368 3.92 35.46 -8.84
N LEU A 369 2.86 35.44 -8.03
CA LEU A 369 2.46 36.55 -7.17
C LEU A 369 2.69 36.17 -5.69
N PRO A 370 3.03 37.14 -4.82
CA PRO A 370 3.18 36.88 -3.39
C PRO A 370 1.89 36.35 -2.76
N ALA A 371 2.02 35.40 -1.82
CA ALA A 371 0.92 34.96 -0.95
C ALA A 371 1.47 34.76 0.45
N ALA A 372 0.89 35.40 1.47
CA ALA A 372 1.31 35.24 2.85
C ALA A 372 0.98 33.83 3.37
N ASP A 373 1.87 33.29 4.20
CA ASP A 373 1.68 32.05 4.93
C ASP A 373 1.72 32.30 6.44
N ASP A 374 0.56 32.23 7.10
CA ASP A 374 0.45 32.49 8.53
C ASP A 374 1.02 31.34 9.37
N LEU A 375 1.11 30.13 8.81
CA LEU A 375 1.58 28.93 9.51
C LEU A 375 3.06 28.67 9.24
N PHE A 376 3.46 28.71 7.97
CA PHE A 376 4.82 28.45 7.54
C PHE A 376 5.58 29.75 7.26
N SER A 377 5.75 30.57 8.29
CA SER A 377 6.55 31.81 8.25
C SER A 377 7.43 32.01 9.48
N ILE A 378 8.50 32.80 9.30
CA ILE A 378 9.38 33.30 10.37
C ILE A 378 9.55 34.80 10.13
N ASP A 379 9.28 35.63 11.14
CA ASP A 379 9.40 37.09 11.07
C ASP A 379 8.69 37.72 9.85
N GLY A 380 7.53 37.18 9.47
CA GLY A 380 6.73 37.63 8.33
C GLY A 380 7.22 37.17 6.96
N ALA A 381 8.29 36.36 6.90
CA ALA A 381 8.79 35.76 5.66
C ALA A 381 8.37 34.29 5.55
N ASN A 382 7.81 33.92 4.40
CA ASN A 382 7.46 32.52 4.13
C ASN A 382 8.70 31.61 4.16
N VAL A 383 8.58 30.51 4.88
CA VAL A 383 9.46 29.36 4.81
C VAL A 383 8.79 28.25 3.98
N ARG A 384 9.43 27.08 3.84
CA ARG A 384 8.83 25.98 3.09
C ARG A 384 7.62 25.47 3.86
N GLN A 385 6.58 25.09 3.15
CA GLN A 385 5.46 24.37 3.75
C GLN A 385 5.89 22.93 4.04
N VAL A 386 5.25 22.31 5.04
CA VAL A 386 5.46 20.90 5.38
C VAL A 386 4.18 20.11 5.09
N THR A 387 4.31 18.99 4.38
CA THR A 387 3.16 18.12 4.06
C THR A 387 2.52 17.51 5.30
N GLY A 388 1.23 17.18 5.22
CA GLY A 388 0.52 16.43 6.26
C GLY A 388 0.80 14.92 6.27
N ARG A 389 1.93 14.48 5.70
CA ARG A 389 2.38 13.07 5.63
C ARG A 389 3.86 13.03 5.22
N ASN A 390 4.67 12.16 5.83
CA ASN A 390 6.03 11.89 5.36
C ASN A 390 5.99 11.21 3.99
N ALA A 391 6.93 11.55 3.10
CA ALA A 391 7.04 10.90 1.80
C ALA A 391 7.24 9.37 1.96
N PRO A 392 6.32 8.52 1.49
CA PRO A 392 6.44 7.07 1.63
C PRO A 392 7.59 6.52 0.78
N THR A 393 8.04 5.29 1.07
CA THR A 393 9.04 4.62 0.23
C THR A 393 8.62 4.55 -1.24
N SER A 394 9.53 4.89 -2.16
CA SER A 394 9.40 4.58 -3.58
C SER A 394 10.02 3.22 -3.96
N ILE A 395 10.76 2.58 -3.05
CA ILE A 395 11.35 1.24 -3.22
C ILE A 395 10.31 0.17 -2.89
N ASN A 396 10.22 -0.87 -3.72
CA ASN A 396 9.23 -1.96 -3.67
C ASN A 396 7.76 -1.53 -3.78
N ALA A 397 7.50 -0.23 -3.93
CA ALA A 397 6.15 0.31 -3.94
C ALA A 397 5.31 -0.17 -5.13
N VAL A 398 5.93 -0.76 -6.15
CA VAL A 398 5.24 -1.40 -7.28
C VAL A 398 4.39 -2.60 -6.85
N PHE A 399 4.72 -3.25 -5.73
CA PHE A 399 3.94 -4.37 -5.20
C PHE A 399 2.74 -3.92 -4.35
N PHE A 400 2.54 -2.62 -4.15
CA PHE A 400 1.41 -2.12 -3.36
C PHE A 400 0.14 -2.08 -4.22
N ASP A 401 -0.87 -2.85 -3.83
CA ASP A 401 -2.21 -2.78 -4.45
C ASP A 401 -2.83 -1.38 -4.31
N ARG A 402 -2.68 -0.77 -3.12
CA ARG A 402 -3.08 0.62 -2.83
C ARG A 402 -2.03 1.30 -1.97
N THR A 403 -1.57 2.48 -2.38
CA THR A 403 -0.52 3.21 -1.65
C THR A 403 -1.07 4.04 -0.49
N PHE A 404 -2.27 4.63 -0.62
CA PHE A 404 -2.86 5.48 0.41
C PHE A 404 -4.24 5.00 0.88
N TRP A 405 -4.45 4.97 2.19
CA TRP A 405 -5.72 4.53 2.78
C TRP A 405 -6.84 5.56 2.65
N ASP A 406 -6.52 6.81 2.32
CA ASP A 406 -7.49 7.91 2.11
C ASP A 406 -8.15 7.90 0.72
N GLY A 407 -7.95 6.85 -0.08
CA GLY A 407 -8.55 6.67 -1.40
C GLY A 407 -7.75 7.29 -2.55
N ARG A 408 -6.73 8.11 -2.27
CA ARG A 408 -5.75 8.53 -3.29
C ARG A 408 -4.80 7.38 -3.63
N ALA A 409 -4.01 7.55 -4.70
CA ALA A 409 -3.09 6.52 -5.20
C ALA A 409 -3.83 5.19 -5.45
N ASN A 410 -5.00 5.30 -6.08
CA ASN A 410 -5.90 4.20 -6.36
C ASN A 410 -5.26 3.18 -7.31
N ASN A 411 -5.52 1.89 -7.09
CA ASN A 411 -5.08 0.79 -7.94
C ASN A 411 -5.47 0.97 -9.42
N TYR A 412 -6.61 1.62 -9.68
CA TYR A 412 -7.05 1.97 -11.02
C TYR A 412 -6.60 3.40 -11.38
N PHE A 413 -5.69 3.55 -12.34
CA PHE A 413 -5.25 4.87 -12.80
C PHE A 413 -6.15 5.42 -13.89
N ASN A 414 -6.67 6.64 -13.70
CA ASN A 414 -7.60 7.30 -14.64
C ASN A 414 -6.93 8.25 -15.65
N GLY A 415 -5.60 8.37 -15.64
CA GLY A 415 -4.84 9.24 -16.55
C GLY A 415 -4.75 10.71 -16.14
N VAL A 416 -5.50 11.16 -15.14
CA VAL A 416 -5.67 12.60 -14.83
C VAL A 416 -5.28 12.93 -13.40
N ASN A 417 -5.72 12.15 -12.42
CA ASN A 417 -5.58 12.47 -11.00
C ASN A 417 -5.47 11.21 -10.11
N PRO A 418 -5.20 11.37 -8.79
CA PRO A 418 -4.90 10.23 -7.91
C PRO A 418 -6.09 9.34 -7.52
N PHE A 419 -7.32 9.69 -7.90
CA PHE A 419 -8.54 9.08 -7.33
C PHE A 419 -9.03 7.86 -8.10
N GLY A 420 -8.52 7.64 -9.30
CA GLY A 420 -8.90 6.48 -10.10
C GLY A 420 -10.38 6.50 -10.49
N ASP A 421 -11.07 5.41 -10.20
CA ASP A 421 -12.49 5.21 -10.50
C ASP A 421 -13.45 6.02 -9.61
N LEU A 422 -12.95 6.57 -8.48
CA LEU A 422 -13.69 7.49 -7.62
C LEU A 422 -13.96 8.85 -8.30
N ASP A 423 -13.24 9.18 -9.37
CA ASP A 423 -13.56 10.31 -10.25
C ASP A 423 -14.20 9.81 -11.56
N PRO A 424 -15.53 9.85 -11.69
CA PRO A 424 -16.22 9.41 -12.90
C PRO A 424 -16.05 10.39 -14.07
N ASP A 425 -15.53 11.60 -13.86
CA ASP A 425 -15.42 12.68 -14.84
C ASP A 425 -14.00 12.84 -15.41
N ALA A 426 -13.00 12.15 -14.85
CA ALA A 426 -11.65 12.10 -15.37
C ALA A 426 -11.61 11.62 -16.84
N ARG A 427 -11.11 12.45 -17.75
CA ARG A 427 -10.97 12.13 -19.18
C ARG A 427 -9.61 12.57 -19.71
N VAL A 428 -9.01 11.72 -20.52
CA VAL A 428 -7.84 12.05 -21.37
C VAL A 428 -8.30 12.31 -22.80
N LEU A 429 -7.43 12.89 -23.62
CA LEU A 429 -7.69 13.17 -25.03
C LEU A 429 -7.10 12.08 -25.91
N LYS A 430 -7.89 11.47 -26.79
CA LYS A 430 -7.43 10.49 -27.79
C LYS A 430 -7.65 11.06 -29.18
N ALA A 431 -6.63 11.01 -30.03
CA ALA A 431 -6.72 11.37 -31.43
C ALA A 431 -7.34 10.20 -32.20
N ASP A 432 -8.35 10.49 -33.02
CA ASP A 432 -8.89 9.50 -33.95
C ASP A 432 -8.05 9.42 -35.24
N ALA A 433 -8.46 8.53 -36.16
CA ALA A 433 -7.76 8.34 -37.43
C ALA A 433 -7.73 9.61 -38.31
N SER A 434 -8.61 10.58 -38.07
CA SER A 434 -8.63 11.88 -38.75
C SER A 434 -7.75 12.93 -38.06
N GLY A 435 -7.13 12.58 -36.92
CA GLY A 435 -6.30 13.47 -36.12
C GLY A 435 -7.09 14.38 -35.18
N ARG A 436 -8.41 14.19 -35.04
CA ARG A 436 -9.27 14.99 -34.16
C ARG A 436 -9.27 14.46 -32.74
N MET A 437 -9.34 15.36 -31.75
CA MET A 437 -9.39 14.94 -30.34
C MET A 437 -10.77 14.48 -29.90
N GLN A 438 -10.80 13.38 -29.16
CA GLN A 438 -11.97 12.86 -28.46
C GLN A 438 -11.65 12.71 -26.97
N ARG A 439 -12.59 13.09 -26.11
CA ARG A 439 -12.46 12.88 -24.65
C ARG A 439 -12.85 11.44 -24.34
N VAL A 440 -11.93 10.66 -23.79
CA VAL A 440 -12.15 9.25 -23.43
C VAL A 440 -11.87 9.01 -21.96
N ARG A 441 -12.60 8.08 -21.36
CA ARG A 441 -12.33 7.57 -20.01
C ARG A 441 -11.40 6.39 -20.12
N ILE A 442 -10.40 6.32 -19.25
CA ILE A 442 -9.48 5.18 -19.13
C ILE A 442 -9.41 4.74 -17.67
N LEU A 443 -9.10 3.47 -17.43
CA LEU A 443 -8.82 2.92 -16.11
C LEU A 443 -7.83 1.76 -16.24
N LEU A 444 -6.57 2.00 -15.89
CA LEU A 444 -5.53 0.96 -15.89
C LEU A 444 -5.45 0.34 -14.50
N ARG A 445 -5.70 -0.96 -14.37
CA ARG A 445 -5.53 -1.71 -13.11
C ARG A 445 -4.05 -1.94 -12.82
N ASN A 446 -3.66 -2.15 -11.55
CA ASN A 446 -2.26 -2.33 -11.11
C ASN A 446 -1.40 -1.09 -11.40
N ALA A 447 -2.00 0.09 -11.23
CA ALA A 447 -1.38 1.38 -11.55
C ALA A 447 -1.41 2.35 -10.36
N SER A 448 -1.39 1.84 -9.13
CA SER A 448 -1.38 2.63 -7.89
C SER A 448 -0.27 3.69 -7.87
N LEU A 449 0.92 3.34 -8.37
CA LEU A 449 2.05 4.25 -8.53
C LEU A 449 1.79 5.38 -9.55
N ALA A 450 1.12 5.10 -10.66
CA ALA A 450 0.76 6.15 -11.63
C ALA A 450 -0.24 7.13 -11.01
N SER A 451 -1.24 6.60 -10.29
CA SER A 451 -2.19 7.41 -9.50
C SER A 451 -1.48 8.23 -8.42
N GLN A 452 -0.51 7.65 -7.72
CA GLN A 452 0.27 8.35 -6.70
C GLN A 452 1.07 9.51 -7.33
N ALA A 453 1.75 9.24 -8.43
CA ALA A 453 2.67 10.17 -9.09
C ALA A 453 1.99 11.46 -9.56
N VAL A 454 0.70 11.43 -9.92
CA VAL A 454 -0.02 12.61 -10.43
C VAL A 454 -0.55 13.55 -9.34
N GLY A 455 -0.37 13.22 -8.05
CA GLY A 455 -0.78 14.09 -6.94
C GLY A 455 0.21 15.23 -6.63
N PRO A 456 1.49 14.91 -6.34
CA PRO A 456 2.44 15.90 -5.80
C PRO A 456 2.76 17.08 -6.73
N VAL A 457 2.77 16.87 -8.05
CA VAL A 457 3.27 17.85 -9.03
C VAL A 457 2.52 19.18 -8.98
N ASN A 458 1.20 19.14 -8.77
CA ASN A 458 0.33 20.31 -8.68
C ASN A 458 -0.12 20.60 -7.24
N SER A 459 0.41 19.89 -6.25
CA SER A 459 0.13 20.15 -4.83
C SER A 459 0.81 21.45 -4.42
N SER A 460 0.02 22.39 -3.89
CA SER A 460 0.49 23.72 -3.48
C SER A 460 1.44 23.71 -2.28
N VAL A 461 1.56 22.55 -1.62
CA VAL A 461 2.47 22.31 -0.50
C VAL A 461 3.73 21.60 -0.99
N GLU A 462 3.56 20.58 -1.84
CA GLU A 462 4.67 19.69 -2.24
C GLU A 462 5.56 20.33 -3.30
N MET A 463 5.03 20.63 -4.49
CA MET A 463 5.87 21.00 -5.66
C MET A 463 5.40 22.22 -6.42
N SER A 464 4.19 22.71 -6.18
CA SER A 464 3.56 23.73 -7.02
C SER A 464 3.22 25.00 -6.27
N TRP A 465 3.13 26.11 -6.99
CA TRP A 465 2.33 27.24 -6.53
C TRP A 465 0.84 27.03 -6.80
N ILE A 466 0.01 27.78 -6.09
CA ILE A 466 -1.45 27.62 -6.09
C ILE A 466 -1.99 27.86 -7.51
N ALA A 467 -2.88 26.97 -7.96
CA ALA A 467 -3.60 27.00 -9.25
C ALA A 467 -2.80 26.69 -10.53
N ARG A 468 -1.60 26.12 -10.43
CA ARG A 468 -0.92 25.52 -11.60
C ARG A 468 -1.55 24.19 -11.99
N GLU A 469 -1.63 23.90 -13.29
CA GLU A 469 -2.18 22.66 -13.81
C GLU A 469 -1.13 21.81 -14.56
N PHE A 470 -1.43 20.53 -14.83
CA PHE A 470 -0.53 19.63 -15.57
C PHE A 470 -0.10 20.15 -16.95
N PRO A 471 -0.98 20.78 -17.76
CA PRO A 471 -0.58 21.33 -19.04
C PRO A 471 0.46 22.45 -18.92
N ASP A 472 0.45 23.23 -17.83
CA ASP A 472 1.49 24.22 -17.53
C ASP A 472 2.85 23.55 -17.26
N VAL A 473 2.84 22.42 -16.54
CA VAL A 473 4.06 21.62 -16.29
C VAL A 473 4.66 21.16 -17.61
N ALA A 474 3.84 20.62 -18.51
CA ALA A 474 4.29 20.18 -19.83
C ALA A 474 4.88 21.33 -20.65
N ARG A 475 4.15 22.45 -20.74
CA ARG A 475 4.57 23.65 -21.47
C ARG A 475 5.91 24.17 -21.00
N LYS A 476 6.13 24.20 -19.67
CA LYS A 476 7.41 24.54 -19.07
C LYS A 476 8.50 23.57 -19.52
N LEU A 477 8.32 22.28 -19.22
CA LEU A 477 9.36 21.26 -19.44
C LEU A 477 9.73 21.11 -20.91
N PHE A 478 8.78 21.26 -21.84
CA PHE A 478 9.07 21.20 -23.28
C PHE A 478 9.95 22.36 -23.77
N SER A 479 10.06 23.44 -23.00
CA SER A 479 10.99 24.55 -23.28
C SER A 479 12.36 24.40 -22.62
N LEU A 480 12.56 23.36 -21.80
CA LEU A 480 13.76 23.18 -20.97
C LEU A 480 14.58 21.97 -21.42
N ARG A 481 15.89 22.03 -21.15
CA ARG A 481 16.75 20.86 -21.23
C ARG A 481 16.50 19.98 -19.98
N PRO A 482 16.27 18.67 -20.13
CA PRO A 482 16.06 17.78 -18.99
C PRO A 482 17.25 17.80 -18.02
N LEU A 483 16.94 17.82 -16.74
CA LEU A 483 17.90 17.76 -15.64
C LEU A 483 18.98 18.86 -15.65
N ALA A 484 18.71 20.02 -16.27
CA ALA A 484 19.74 21.03 -16.57
C ALA A 484 20.37 21.69 -15.33
N LEU A 485 19.79 21.55 -14.14
CA LEU A 485 20.27 22.13 -12.89
C LEU A 485 21.20 21.19 -12.10
N GLN A 486 21.46 19.97 -12.59
CA GLN A 486 22.20 18.94 -11.86
C GLN A 486 23.15 18.15 -12.75
N GLN A 487 24.18 17.59 -12.13
CA GLN A 487 25.07 16.64 -12.79
C GLN A 487 24.38 15.28 -12.94
N VAL A 488 24.69 14.58 -14.01
CA VAL A 488 24.21 13.21 -14.24
C VAL A 488 25.43 12.33 -14.42
N ASP A 489 25.52 11.25 -13.65
CA ASP A 489 26.63 10.32 -13.73
C ASP A 489 26.61 9.59 -15.09
N SER A 490 27.73 9.61 -15.81
CA SER A 490 27.86 8.92 -17.10
C SER A 490 27.70 7.39 -17.01
N THR A 491 27.82 6.83 -15.81
CA THR A 491 27.65 5.39 -15.53
C THR A 491 26.28 5.05 -14.98
N ASP A 492 25.38 6.04 -14.85
CA ASP A 492 23.99 5.79 -14.46
C ASP A 492 23.33 4.79 -15.42
N SER A 493 22.71 3.75 -14.86
CA SER A 493 22.18 2.60 -15.62
C SER A 493 21.06 2.94 -16.61
N VAL A 494 20.43 4.11 -16.47
CA VAL A 494 19.33 4.57 -17.33
C VAL A 494 19.70 5.87 -18.05
N LEU A 495 20.22 6.85 -17.33
CA LEU A 495 20.50 8.20 -17.82
C LEU A 495 21.88 8.33 -18.49
N GLY A 496 22.84 7.45 -18.17
CA GLY A 496 24.25 7.60 -18.53
C GLY A 496 24.51 7.77 -20.03
N LEU A 497 23.74 7.07 -20.88
CA LEU A 497 23.84 7.16 -22.35
C LEU A 497 23.29 8.47 -22.94
N TRP A 498 22.57 9.26 -22.14
CA TRP A 498 21.85 10.45 -22.57
C TRP A 498 22.44 11.73 -21.99
N VAL A 499 23.50 11.62 -21.18
CA VAL A 499 24.13 12.76 -20.53
C VAL A 499 24.65 13.75 -21.57
N ASP A 500 24.39 15.03 -21.33
CA ASP A 500 24.93 16.11 -22.17
C ASP A 500 26.46 16.11 -22.12
N SER A 501 27.12 16.54 -23.20
CA SER A 501 28.59 16.58 -23.24
C SER A 501 29.24 17.42 -22.12
N SER A 502 28.49 18.34 -21.51
CA SER A 502 28.94 19.12 -20.34
C SER A 502 28.90 18.35 -19.02
N GLY A 503 28.33 17.14 -18.98
CA GLY A 503 28.07 16.37 -17.75
C GLY A 503 26.88 16.89 -16.93
N ARG A 504 26.21 17.96 -17.37
CA ARG A 504 25.07 18.59 -16.69
C ARG A 504 23.79 18.42 -17.49
N GLY A 505 22.82 17.75 -16.90
CA GLY A 505 21.57 17.39 -17.54
C GLY A 505 21.71 16.36 -18.66
N LEU A 506 20.63 16.16 -19.40
CA LEU A 506 20.60 15.29 -20.57
C LEU A 506 20.74 16.10 -21.85
N ASP A 507 21.28 15.48 -22.89
CA ASP A 507 21.34 16.02 -24.25
C ASP A 507 19.92 16.33 -24.74
N ALA A 508 19.64 17.61 -24.99
CA ALA A 508 18.30 18.09 -25.34
C ALA A 508 17.80 17.51 -26.68
N GLU A 509 18.70 17.26 -27.63
CA GLU A 509 18.35 16.72 -28.94
C GLU A 509 17.98 15.25 -28.82
N LYS A 510 18.70 14.48 -28.00
CA LYS A 510 18.51 13.04 -27.85
C LYS A 510 17.43 12.67 -26.84
N ALA A 511 17.28 13.46 -25.78
CA ALA A 511 16.45 13.13 -24.62
C ALA A 511 15.50 14.25 -24.17
N GLY A 512 15.24 15.26 -25.02
CA GLY A 512 14.25 16.30 -24.70
C GLY A 512 12.87 15.74 -24.37
N TYR A 513 12.16 16.34 -23.41
CA TYR A 513 10.92 15.78 -22.85
C TYR A 513 9.84 15.50 -23.90
N ALA A 514 9.56 16.44 -24.81
CA ALA A 514 8.59 16.23 -25.88
C ALA A 514 8.99 15.10 -26.84
N ARG A 515 10.30 14.90 -27.05
CA ARG A 515 10.83 13.78 -27.86
C ARG A 515 10.63 12.46 -27.12
N LEU A 516 10.98 12.39 -25.84
CA LEU A 516 10.78 11.18 -25.04
C LEU A 516 9.30 10.78 -24.95
N VAL A 517 8.37 11.74 -24.83
CA VAL A 517 6.93 11.44 -24.90
C VAL A 517 6.55 10.82 -26.25
N ARG A 518 7.01 11.40 -27.37
CA ARG A 518 6.73 10.86 -28.71
C ARG A 518 7.34 9.49 -28.96
N GLU A 519 8.51 9.20 -28.38
CA GLU A 519 9.19 7.92 -28.55
C GLU A 519 8.66 6.84 -27.60
N ALA A 520 8.17 7.20 -26.42
CA ALA A 520 7.68 6.26 -25.42
C ALA A 520 6.21 5.86 -25.61
N PHE A 521 5.36 6.80 -26.06
CA PHE A 521 3.89 6.62 -26.04
C PHE A 521 3.27 6.57 -27.44
N ARG A 522 2.17 5.83 -27.54
CA ARG A 522 1.41 5.65 -28.79
C ARG A 522 0.90 7.00 -29.33
N PRO A 523 0.97 7.24 -30.66
CA PRO A 523 0.61 8.53 -31.26
C PRO A 523 -0.80 9.03 -30.97
N GLU A 524 -1.78 8.16 -30.82
CA GLU A 524 -3.16 8.55 -30.50
C GLU A 524 -3.28 9.37 -29.20
N TRP A 525 -2.29 9.33 -28.31
CA TRP A 525 -2.32 10.09 -27.06
C TRP A 525 -1.70 11.50 -27.18
N TRP A 526 -1.01 11.82 -28.28
CA TRP A 526 -0.29 13.11 -28.41
C TRP A 526 -0.29 13.77 -29.80
N SER A 527 -0.73 13.08 -30.86
CA SER A 527 -0.51 13.49 -32.26
C SER A 527 -1.55 14.42 -32.87
N SER A 528 -2.65 14.72 -32.17
CA SER A 528 -3.69 15.60 -32.70
C SER A 528 -3.15 17.00 -33.01
N GLN A 529 -3.65 17.56 -34.10
CA GLN A 529 -3.35 18.93 -34.54
C GLN A 529 -4.32 19.97 -33.96
N ASP A 530 -5.38 19.52 -33.28
CA ASP A 530 -6.31 20.42 -32.60
C ASP A 530 -5.60 21.12 -31.43
N ILE A 531 -6.15 22.25 -31.00
CA ILE A 531 -5.74 22.94 -29.79
C ILE A 531 -6.93 22.95 -28.84
N THR A 532 -6.69 22.61 -27.57
CA THR A 532 -7.72 22.63 -26.53
C THR A 532 -8.24 24.06 -26.30
N ALA A 533 -9.41 24.19 -25.66
CA ALA A 533 -9.96 25.50 -25.30
C ALA A 533 -9.02 26.36 -24.43
N GLY A 534 -8.17 25.71 -23.62
CA GLY A 534 -7.13 26.38 -22.81
C GLY A 534 -5.86 26.75 -23.59
N GLY A 535 -5.81 26.54 -24.91
CA GLY A 535 -4.66 26.88 -25.74
C GLY A 535 -3.52 25.85 -25.67
N TYR A 536 -3.77 24.63 -25.21
CA TYR A 536 -2.78 23.55 -25.12
C TYR A 536 -2.86 22.57 -26.29
N THR A 537 -1.71 22.03 -26.70
CA THR A 537 -1.64 20.84 -27.56
C THR A 537 -2.21 19.62 -26.83
N GLN A 538 -2.54 18.55 -27.57
CA GLN A 538 -2.96 17.29 -26.95
C GLN A 538 -1.89 16.74 -26.00
N MET A 539 -0.61 16.83 -26.40
CA MET A 539 0.52 16.33 -25.63
C MET A 539 0.67 17.05 -24.28
N GLU A 540 0.49 18.37 -24.27
CA GLU A 540 0.47 19.16 -23.02
C GLU A 540 -0.75 18.79 -22.17
N ALA A 541 -1.93 18.72 -22.79
CA ALA A 541 -3.18 18.41 -22.10
C ALA A 541 -3.19 17.03 -21.43
N ASN A 542 -2.55 16.03 -22.06
CA ASN A 542 -2.43 14.67 -21.54
C ASN A 542 -1.17 14.45 -20.67
N PHE A 543 -0.44 15.49 -20.29
CA PHE A 543 0.85 15.28 -19.64
C PHE A 543 0.77 14.51 -18.32
N SER A 544 -0.36 14.57 -17.59
CA SER A 544 -0.63 13.72 -16.43
C SER A 544 -0.57 12.22 -16.74
N LEU A 545 -1.05 11.80 -17.92
CA LEU A 545 -1.00 10.41 -18.37
C LEU A 545 0.44 9.96 -18.58
N PHE A 546 1.23 10.75 -19.31
CA PHE A 546 2.63 10.43 -19.58
C PHE A 546 3.48 10.46 -18.31
N TRP A 547 3.22 11.45 -17.45
CA TRP A 547 3.85 11.58 -16.14
C TRP A 547 3.57 10.34 -15.28
N GLY A 548 2.30 9.98 -15.08
CA GLY A 548 1.92 8.85 -14.22
C GLY A 548 2.51 7.53 -14.70
N LEU A 549 2.37 7.20 -15.99
CA LEU A 549 2.86 5.94 -16.54
C LEU A 549 4.39 5.85 -16.57
N SER A 550 5.08 6.95 -16.89
CA SER A 550 6.54 6.96 -16.91
C SER A 550 7.12 6.82 -15.50
N LEU A 551 6.57 7.51 -14.50
CA LEU A 551 7.01 7.38 -13.11
C LEU A 551 6.72 5.99 -12.56
N MET A 552 5.54 5.42 -12.83
CA MET A 552 5.22 4.04 -12.47
C MET A 552 6.23 3.05 -13.05
N LEU A 553 6.57 3.19 -14.34
CA LEU A 553 7.54 2.30 -14.98
C LEU A 553 8.94 2.48 -14.42
N TYR A 554 9.39 3.71 -14.14
CA TYR A 554 10.66 3.94 -13.45
C TYR A 554 10.66 3.31 -12.04
N GLN A 555 9.61 3.54 -11.26
CA GLN A 555 9.48 2.99 -9.91
C GLN A 555 9.35 1.45 -9.90
N SER A 556 8.85 0.84 -10.99
CA SER A 556 8.83 -0.61 -11.18
C SER A 556 10.23 -1.23 -11.24
N THR A 557 11.26 -0.43 -11.53
CA THR A 557 12.65 -0.90 -11.51
C THR A 557 13.30 -0.77 -10.13
N LEU A 558 12.60 -0.19 -9.15
CA LEU A 558 13.12 0.07 -7.81
C LEU A 558 12.78 -1.09 -6.86
N VAL A 559 13.24 -2.29 -7.21
CA VAL A 559 13.02 -3.53 -6.46
C VAL A 559 14.28 -3.89 -5.67
N SER A 560 14.13 -4.18 -4.37
CA SER A 560 15.24 -4.55 -3.48
C SER A 560 15.41 -6.07 -3.39
N ASP A 561 15.64 -6.73 -4.52
CA ASP A 561 15.69 -8.20 -4.68
C ASP A 561 17.03 -8.88 -4.31
N GLN A 562 17.89 -8.13 -3.63
CA GLN A 562 19.25 -8.51 -3.26
C GLN A 562 19.52 -8.27 -1.76
N ALA A 563 18.47 -8.12 -0.94
CA ALA A 563 18.64 -8.02 0.49
C ALA A 563 19.23 -9.33 1.05
N PRO A 564 19.82 -9.31 2.27
CA PRO A 564 20.28 -10.53 2.93
C PRO A 564 19.19 -11.61 3.03
N TYR A 565 17.92 -11.19 3.13
CA TYR A 565 16.79 -12.10 3.09
C TYR A 565 16.64 -12.82 1.75
N ASP A 566 16.77 -12.12 0.62
CA ASP A 566 16.66 -12.73 -0.71
C ASP A 566 17.75 -13.78 -0.94
N GLN A 567 18.98 -13.50 -0.49
CA GLN A 567 20.09 -14.46 -0.58
C GLN A 567 19.82 -15.70 0.29
N PHE A 568 19.27 -15.50 1.49
CA PHE A 568 18.85 -16.59 2.37
C PHE A 568 17.73 -17.44 1.75
N ALA A 569 16.70 -16.81 1.19
CA ALA A 569 15.61 -17.48 0.51
C ALA A 569 16.06 -18.24 -0.75
N LYS A 570 17.14 -17.78 -1.41
CA LYS A 570 17.84 -18.50 -2.50
C LYS A 570 18.73 -19.65 -2.03
N GLY A 571 18.88 -19.84 -0.72
CA GLY A 571 19.59 -20.97 -0.11
C GLY A 571 20.90 -20.63 0.60
N ASP A 572 21.33 -19.36 0.63
CA ASP A 572 22.49 -18.96 1.43
C ASP A 572 22.11 -18.81 2.92
N LEU A 573 22.21 -19.92 3.65
CA LEU A 573 21.85 -19.96 5.08
C LEU A 573 22.71 -19.04 5.97
N ASN A 574 23.80 -18.47 5.45
CA ASN A 574 24.70 -17.55 6.16
C ASN A 574 24.40 -16.07 5.87
N ALA A 575 23.51 -15.76 4.92
CA ALA A 575 23.18 -14.38 4.58
C ALA A 575 22.49 -13.63 5.74
N LEU A 576 21.76 -14.34 6.61
CA LEU A 576 21.14 -13.78 7.81
C LEU A 576 21.94 -14.10 9.07
N THR A 577 22.14 -13.08 9.91
CA THR A 577 22.63 -13.27 11.29
C THR A 577 21.61 -14.05 12.13
N PRO A 578 22.01 -14.70 13.24
CA PRO A 578 21.05 -15.35 14.15
C PRO A 578 19.92 -14.42 14.59
N LYS A 579 20.25 -13.17 14.95
CA LYS A 579 19.26 -12.15 15.34
C LYS A 579 18.29 -11.82 14.20
N ALA A 580 18.77 -11.72 12.96
CA ALA A 580 17.89 -11.46 11.81
C ALA A 580 16.95 -12.64 11.49
N LYS A 581 17.27 -13.86 11.93
CA LYS A 581 16.37 -15.03 11.81
C LYS A 581 15.30 -15.05 12.89
N GLU A 582 15.54 -14.39 14.02
CA GLU A 582 14.56 -14.26 15.12
C GLU A 582 13.50 -13.19 14.83
N GLY A 583 13.81 -12.22 13.97
CA GLY A 583 12.94 -11.07 13.63
C GLY A 583 13.51 -9.77 14.16
#